data_AF-A0A2H1IMR7-F1
#
_entry.id   AF-A0A2H1IMR7-F1
#
_cell.length_a   1.000
_cell.length_b   1.000
_cell.length_c   1.000
_cell.angle_alpha   90.00
_cell.angle_beta   90.00
_cell.angle_gamma   90.00
#
_symmetry.space_group_name_H-M   'P 1'
#
loop_
_entity.id
_entity.type
_entity.pdbx_description
1 polymer ?
#
loop_
_entity_poly.entity_id
_entity_poly.type
_entity_poly.pdbx_seq_one_letter_code
_entity_poly.pdbx_strand_id
1 'polypeptide(L)' 'MSRLSIHRKRRIWALWMPLCIISTIVYFASFTQTLTLNGLGLLAMLVAFAGMTAIVKEGSTL' A
#
# COMPACT_ATOMS: atom_id res chain seq x y z
N MET A 1 -6.42 -4.94 26.19
CA MET A 1 -6.43 -4.15 24.93
C MET A 1 -7.87 -3.89 24.52
N SER A 2 -8.29 -2.63 24.34
CA SER A 2 -9.67 -2.28 24.03
C SER A 2 -10.06 -2.76 22.61
N ARG A 3 -11.27 -3.31 22.44
CA ARG A 3 -11.75 -3.83 21.14
C ARG A 3 -11.68 -2.79 20.01
N LEU A 4 -11.67 -1.51 20.35
CA LEU A 4 -11.55 -0.38 19.42
C LEU A 4 -10.24 -0.39 18.62
N SER A 5 -9.10 -0.79 19.22
CA SER A 5 -7.81 -0.81 18.51
C SER A 5 -7.78 -1.86 17.40
N ILE A 6 -8.40 -3.03 17.65
CA ILE A 6 -8.47 -4.14 16.71
C ILE A 6 -9.31 -3.78 15.48
N HIS A 7 -10.47 -3.12 15.68
CA HIS A 7 -11.34 -2.71 14.57
C HIS A 7 -10.69 -1.64 13.69
N ARG A 8 -9.97 -0.69 14.30
CA ARG A 8 -9.21 0.33 13.57
C ARG A 8 -8.11 -0.30 12.71
N LYS A 9 -7.31 -1.21 13.29
CA LYS A 9 -6.27 -1.95 12.57
C LYS A 9 -6.86 -2.72 11.39
N ARG A 10 -7.97 -3.43 11.59
CA ARG A 10 -8.62 -4.21 10.53
C ARG A 10 -9.14 -3.34 9.38
N ARG A 11 -9.71 -2.15 9.68
CA ARG A 11 -10.15 -1.20 8.64
C ARG A 11 -8.99 -0.66 7.82
N ILE A 12 -7.88 -0.30 8.45
CA ILE A 12 -6.70 0.24 7.76
C ILE A 12 -6.06 -0.84 6.90
N TRP A 13 -5.91 -2.06 7.43
CA TRP A 13 -5.46 -3.20 6.65
C TRP A 13 -6.38 -3.50 5.46
N ALA A 14 -7.70 -3.52 5.66
CA ALA A 14 -8.66 -3.77 4.59
C ALA A 14 -8.66 -2.71 3.49
N LEU A 15 -8.32 -1.46 3.83
CA LEU A 15 -8.25 -0.36 2.86
C LEU A 15 -6.92 -0.33 2.10
N TRP A 16 -5.80 -0.48 2.81
CA TRP A 16 -4.47 -0.33 2.21
C TRP A 16 -3.94 -1.59 1.53
N MET A 17 -4.30 -2.79 2.00
CA MET A 17 -3.86 -4.04 1.34
C MET A 17 -4.26 -4.13 -0.14
N PRO A 18 -5.53 -3.93 -0.54
CA PRO A 18 -5.90 -3.98 -1.95
C PRO A 18 -5.21 -2.87 -2.76
N LEU A 19 -5.04 -1.67 -2.19
CA LEU A 19 -4.32 -0.58 -2.85
C LEU A 19 -2.84 -0.91 -3.09
N CYS A 20 -2.16 -1.54 -2.14
CA CYS A 20 -0.79 -2.01 -2.30
C CYS A 20 -0.68 -3.09 -3.40
N ILE A 21 -1.62 -4.03 -3.44
CA ILE A 21 -1.66 -5.09 -4.47
C ILE A 21 -1.84 -4.46 -5.86
N ILE A 22 -2.85 -3.59 -6.02
CA ILE A 22 -3.11 -2.90 -7.29
C ILE A 22 -1.90 -2.07 -7.71
N SER A 23 -1.30 -1.34 -6.78
CA SER A 23 -0.11 -0.51 -7.06
C SER A 23 1.06 -1.38 -7.54
N THR A 24 1.27 -2.54 -6.92
CA THR A 24 2.32 -3.47 -7.34
C THR A 24 2.05 -4.01 -8.76
N ILE A 25 0.80 -4.37 -9.07
CA ILE A 25 0.40 -4.80 -10.42
C ILE A 25 0.63 -3.69 -11.44
N VAL A 26 0.22 -2.45 -11.13
CA VAL A 26 0.42 -1.27 -11.99
C VAL A 26 1.90 -1.01 -12.23
N TYR A 27 2.74 -1.15 -11.21
CA TYR A 27 4.19 -1.03 -11.36
C TYR A 27 4.75 -2.05 -12.37
N PHE A 28 4.38 -3.33 -12.25
CA PHE A 28 4.83 -4.35 -13.20
C PHE A 28 4.26 -4.16 -14.61
N ALA A 29 2.99 -3.78 -14.75
CA ALA A 29 2.37 -3.48 -16.04
C ALA A 29 3.00 -2.25 -16.71
N SER A 30 3.40 -1.26 -15.91
CA SER A 30 4.14 -0.10 -16.40
C SER A 30 5.54 -0.49 -16.92
N PHE A 31 6.21 -1.39 -16.21
CA PHE A 31 7.53 -1.89 -16.58
C PHE A 31 7.51 -2.67 -17.90
N THR A 32 6.48 -3.47 -18.16
CA THR A 32 6.34 -4.21 -19.43
C THR A 32 6.12 -3.30 -20.65
N GLN A 33 5.57 -2.10 -20.45
CA GLN A 33 5.29 -1.17 -21.55
C GLN A 33 6.46 -0.24 -21.90
N THR A 34 7.26 0.16 -20.92
CA THR A 34 8.27 1.21 -21.11
C THR A 34 9.70 0.79 -20.81
N LEU A 35 9.93 -0.42 -20.28
CA LEU A 35 11.25 -0.97 -19.89
C LEU A 35 12.10 -0.04 -19.00
N THR A 36 11.49 1.04 -18.50
CA THR A 36 12.09 2.15 -17.77
C THR A 36 11.11 2.65 -16.72
N LEU A 37 11.63 3.29 -15.68
CA LEU A 37 10.83 3.85 -14.59
C LEU A 37 10.08 5.11 -15.11
N ASN A 38 8.83 4.92 -15.53
CA ASN A 38 7.98 6.01 -15.98
C ASN A 38 7.17 6.64 -14.83
N GLY A 39 6.47 7.75 -15.11
CA GLY A 39 5.66 8.47 -14.11
C GLY A 39 4.59 7.61 -13.45
N LEU A 40 3.99 6.66 -14.19
CA LEU A 40 3.01 5.72 -13.63
C LEU A 40 3.65 4.72 -12.66
N GLY A 41 4.84 4.23 -12.98
CA GLY A 41 5.64 3.36 -12.10
C GLY A 41 6.04 4.08 -10.82
N LEU A 42 6.48 5.34 -10.91
CA LEU A 42 6.78 6.18 -9.75
C LEU A 42 5.55 6.41 -8.86
N LEU A 43 4.40 6.73 -9.45
CA LEU A 43 3.15 6.89 -8.70
C LEU A 43 2.74 5.59 -8.00
N ALA A 44 2.85 4.45 -8.68
CA ALA A 44 2.57 3.15 -8.10
C ALA A 44 3.50 2.83 -6.90
N MET A 45 4.79 3.14 -7.01
CA MET A 45 5.73 2.98 -5.90
C MET A 45 5.37 3.87 -4.71
N LEU A 46 5.00 5.13 -4.95
CA LEU A 46 4.59 6.06 -3.89
C LEU A 46 3.34 5.59 -3.16
N VAL A 47 2.33 5.09 -3.88
CA VAL A 47 1.10 4.56 -3.28
C VAL A 47 1.37 3.30 -2.46
N ALA A 48 2.18 2.37 -2.99
CA ALA A 48 2.59 1.18 -2.24
C ALA A 48 3.37 1.53 -0.97
N PHE A 49 4.27 2.52 -1.04
CA PHE A 49 5.03 3.01 0.12
C PHE A 49 4.12 3.68 1.16
N ALA A 50 3.18 4.54 0.74
CA ALA A 50 2.20 5.15 1.64
C ALA A 50 1.32 4.09 2.34
N GLY A 51 0.89 3.06 1.61
CA GLY A 51 0.12 1.96 2.19
C GLY A 51 0.91 1.13 3.19
N MET A 52 2.16 0.79 2.88
CA MET A 52 3.04 0.08 3.81
C MET A 52 3.32 0.89 5.07
N THR A 53 3.64 2.18 4.95
CA THR A 53 3.88 3.04 6.12
C THR A 53 2.63 3.20 6.99
N ALA A 54 1.44 3.34 6.40
CA ALA A 54 0.18 3.38 7.14
C ALA A 54 -0.10 2.07 7.90
N ILE A 55 0.13 0.93 7.25
CA ILE A 55 -0.02 -0.40 7.86
C ILE A 55 0.97 -0.61 9.00
N VAL A 56 2.25 -0.26 8.79
CA VAL A 56 3.31 -0.42 9.81
C VAL A 56 3.06 0.49 11.00
N LYS A 57 2.72 1.77 10.78
CA LYS A 57 2.42 2.72 11.86
C LYS A 57 1.33 2.19 12.79
N GLU A 58 0.23 1.71 12.24
CA GLU A 58 -0.90 1.17 13.01
C GLU A 58 -0.61 -0.23 13.56
N GLY A 59 0.40 -0.93 13.01
CA GLY A 59 0.96 -2.16 13.56
C GLY A 59 1.84 -1.92 14.79
N SER A 60 2.62 -0.83 14.79
CA SER A 60 3.60 -0.46 15.84
C SER A 60 3.03 0.26 17.06
N THR A 61 1.79 0.78 16.98
CA THR A 61 1.13 1.49 18.08
C THR A 61 0.47 0.55 19.11
N LEU A 62 1.00 -0.66 19.30
CA LEU A 62 0.54 -1.70 20.23
C LEU A 62 1.67 -2.13 21.16
#